data_AF-A0A7V4LE94-F1
#
_entry.id   AF-A0A7V4LE94-F1
#
_cell.length_a   1.000
_cell.length_b   1.000
_cell.length_c   1.000
_cell.angle_alpha   90.00
_cell.angle_beta   90.00
_cell.angle_gamma   90.00
#
_symmetry.space_group_name_H-M   'P 1'
#
loop_
_entity.id
_entity.type
_entity.pdbx_description
1 polymer ?
#
loop_
_entity_poly.entity_id
_entity_poly.type
_entity_poly.pdbx_seq_one_letter_code
_entity_poly.pdbx_strand_id
1 'polypeptide(L)'
;MRTTPGRHRIVIAALGVALAAGEARAADPYLAEYVFDGSRVFWFAWTTDTHIDTLGSSSEESRLAWVVGDAVSVIRPYFIVVTGDLTDSTDGIIYGTGPHAEEWTSYRGILDAAGMGPEYYLDLPGNHDAYGDGELVYYRRYSVLGSSDDATQHQWRLDLPFGSYHFVGVATPANDGRQWPWDNKELTDAELAQTAGFFTANPDTDLTLVFGHHDFTGVSRGGVLEEQMIRAGAAYYFHGHEHDVGVRVGTGNILRFRISSLGQAGNGHFAVVAIDANALSFAAVSADEPWPLIVITAPVDARLGPGNDTIDPYAPPVPTGCAEAPVRALVFDEAAVTVVRFRWDGGAWTDMARWPAEEAQWRGRFDAGTLTAGLHTLTVQAVGSRTRAVDIQVDTVDAACDLGPEDPPFGPDADADADADADADADADGDVGEDAAGDAADADAGPEGVADGPAEAAADGGVETAEGEEDGGGEFKSGDGCGCRAAGGSAAGGGALFLLFAAACGRRRRGRR
;
A
#
# COMPACT_ATOMS: atom_id res chain seq x y z
N MET A 1 53.84 -36.61 -23.77
CA MET A 1 53.49 -35.40 -23.00
C MET A 1 53.77 -34.16 -23.85
N ARG A 2 53.04 -33.06 -23.60
CA ARG A 2 53.01 -31.82 -24.41
C ARG A 2 52.44 -32.01 -25.83
N THR A 3 51.12 -31.93 -25.92
CA THR A 3 50.38 -31.58 -27.14
C THR A 3 49.88 -30.14 -26.99
N THR A 4 50.13 -29.29 -27.99
CA THR A 4 49.70 -27.88 -27.98
C THR A 4 48.31 -27.74 -28.59
N PRO A 5 47.33 -27.07 -27.95
CA PRO A 5 46.00 -26.90 -28.52
C PRO A 5 46.00 -25.91 -29.71
N GLY A 6 45.16 -26.19 -30.70
CA GLY A 6 44.96 -25.32 -31.87
C GLY A 6 44.09 -24.10 -31.56
N ARG A 7 44.38 -22.97 -32.22
CA ARG A 7 43.58 -21.75 -32.11
C ARG A 7 42.33 -21.82 -33.00
N HIS A 8 41.18 -22.11 -32.41
CA HIS A 8 39.91 -21.85 -33.08
C HIS A 8 39.61 -20.35 -33.06
N ARG A 9 39.29 -19.78 -34.24
CA ARG A 9 38.82 -18.39 -34.37
C ARG A 9 37.32 -18.37 -34.23
N ILE A 10 36.82 -17.80 -33.14
CA ILE A 10 35.40 -17.43 -33.03
C ILE A 10 35.19 -16.21 -33.93
N VAL A 11 34.29 -16.31 -34.90
CA VAL A 11 33.79 -15.17 -35.69
C VAL A 11 32.50 -14.72 -35.03
N ILE A 12 32.56 -13.63 -34.27
CA ILE A 12 31.36 -13.00 -33.72
C ILE A 12 30.69 -12.24 -34.87
N ALA A 13 29.59 -12.79 -35.38
CA ALA A 13 28.70 -12.06 -36.27
C ALA A 13 27.91 -11.05 -35.43
N ALA A 14 28.27 -9.76 -35.53
CA ALA A 14 27.54 -8.69 -34.85
C ALA A 14 26.20 -8.48 -35.55
N LEU A 15 25.16 -9.18 -35.11
CA LEU A 15 23.79 -8.96 -35.55
C LEU A 15 23.27 -7.67 -34.90
N GLY A 16 23.37 -6.57 -35.64
CA GLY A 16 22.93 -5.26 -35.16
C GLY A 16 21.40 -5.18 -35.07
N VAL A 17 20.86 -5.54 -33.91
CA VAL A 17 19.47 -5.22 -33.55
C VAL A 17 19.36 -3.70 -33.41
N ALA A 18 18.74 -3.07 -34.40
CA ALA A 18 18.35 -1.67 -34.30
C ALA A 18 17.15 -1.58 -33.35
N LEU A 19 17.42 -1.36 -32.07
CA LEU A 19 16.40 -0.92 -31.12
C LEU A 19 15.79 0.38 -31.65
N ALA A 20 14.51 0.33 -32.02
CA ALA A 20 13.73 1.52 -32.29
C ALA A 20 13.51 2.22 -30.94
N ALA A 21 14.39 3.17 -30.61
CA ALA A 21 14.14 4.08 -29.51
C ALA A 21 12.86 4.88 -29.83
N GLY A 22 11.77 4.56 -29.13
CA GLY A 22 10.56 5.38 -29.15
C GLY A 22 10.87 6.79 -28.67
N GLU A 23 10.03 7.75 -29.03
CA GLU A 23 10.14 9.09 -28.47
C GLU A 23 9.83 9.01 -26.97
N ALA A 24 10.84 9.30 -26.14
CA ALA A 24 10.74 9.27 -24.69
C ALA A 24 9.58 10.16 -24.22
N ARG A 25 8.65 9.57 -23.46
CA ARG A 25 7.38 10.18 -23.06
C ARG A 25 7.27 10.10 -21.55
N ALA A 26 6.87 11.21 -20.93
CA ALA A 26 6.50 11.22 -19.53
C ALA A 26 5.36 10.21 -19.26
N ALA A 27 5.28 9.74 -18.03
CA ALA A 27 4.13 8.98 -17.56
C ALA A 27 2.83 9.79 -17.75
N ASP A 28 1.70 9.11 -17.87
CA ASP A 28 0.45 9.77 -18.19
C ASP A 28 -0.73 9.06 -17.54
N PRO A 29 -1.25 9.60 -16.41
CA PRO A 29 -2.41 9.02 -15.74
C PRO A 29 -3.69 9.09 -16.59
N TYR A 30 -3.71 9.88 -17.68
CA TYR A 30 -4.82 9.88 -18.63
C TYR A 30 -4.79 8.68 -19.60
N LEU A 31 -3.84 7.74 -19.43
CA LEU A 31 -3.90 6.38 -20.00
C LEU A 31 -4.73 5.40 -19.14
N ALA A 32 -5.43 5.87 -18.10
CA ALA A 32 -6.42 5.09 -17.37
C ALA A 32 -7.65 4.80 -18.25
N GLU A 33 -7.96 3.53 -18.48
CA GLU A 33 -9.01 3.10 -19.41
C GLU A 33 -10.12 2.30 -18.70
N TYR A 34 -11.38 2.59 -19.01
CA TYR A 34 -12.49 1.69 -18.71
C TYR A 34 -12.68 0.74 -19.89
N VAL A 35 -12.26 -0.51 -19.73
CA VAL A 35 -12.23 -1.54 -20.79
C VAL A 35 -12.88 -2.84 -20.32
N PHE A 36 -13.35 -3.69 -21.24
CA PHE A 36 -13.85 -5.03 -20.91
C PHE A 36 -12.75 -5.94 -20.35
N ASP A 37 -11.56 -5.94 -20.96
CA ASP A 37 -10.40 -6.74 -20.58
C ASP A 37 -10.02 -6.50 -19.12
N GLY A 38 -10.32 -7.48 -18.26
CA GLY A 38 -9.96 -7.46 -16.85
C GLY A 38 -8.64 -8.16 -16.51
N SER A 39 -7.84 -8.57 -17.51
CA SER A 39 -6.54 -9.23 -17.29
C SER A 39 -5.41 -8.24 -17.00
N ARG A 40 -5.61 -6.96 -17.34
CA ARG A 40 -4.65 -5.86 -17.18
C ARG A 40 -4.62 -5.30 -15.75
N VAL A 41 -4.61 -6.19 -14.75
CA VAL A 41 -4.70 -5.86 -13.33
C VAL A 41 -3.47 -6.32 -12.55
N PHE A 42 -3.00 -5.48 -11.62
CA PHE A 42 -2.12 -5.88 -10.52
C PHE A 42 -2.44 -5.07 -9.26
N TRP A 43 -1.96 -5.53 -8.10
CA TRP A 43 -2.11 -4.80 -6.84
C TRP A 43 -0.89 -4.97 -5.94
N PHE A 44 -0.69 -3.98 -5.09
CA PHE A 44 0.34 -3.97 -4.05
C PHE A 44 -0.27 -3.59 -2.69
N ALA A 45 0.42 -3.98 -1.64
CA ALA A 45 0.08 -3.66 -0.27
C ALA A 45 0.75 -2.35 0.16
N TRP A 46 0.08 -1.57 1.01
CA TRP A 46 0.62 -0.33 1.56
C TRP A 46 0.23 -0.18 3.02
N THR A 47 1.21 0.12 3.87
CA THR A 47 1.01 0.49 5.27
C THR A 47 2.01 1.58 5.68
N THR A 48 1.95 2.05 6.91
CA THR A 48 2.76 3.16 7.40
C THR A 48 2.79 3.17 8.92
N ASP A 49 3.77 3.89 9.49
CA ASP A 49 3.78 4.26 10.90
C ASP A 49 3.62 3.00 11.78
N THR A 50 4.60 2.09 11.68
CA THR A 50 4.58 0.83 12.43
C THR A 50 4.97 1.03 13.89
N HIS A 51 5.71 2.11 14.23
CA HIS A 51 6.01 2.56 15.60
C HIS A 51 6.40 1.41 16.55
N ILE A 52 7.41 0.62 16.17
CA ILE A 52 7.93 -0.43 17.06
C ILE A 52 8.63 0.22 18.26
N ASP A 53 8.11 -0.01 19.47
CA ASP A 53 8.52 0.60 20.76
C ASP A 53 9.18 -0.43 21.71
N THR A 54 9.98 0.06 22.65
CA THR A 54 10.66 -0.76 23.69
C THR A 54 9.74 -1.22 24.82
N LEU A 55 8.63 -0.50 25.11
CA LEU A 55 7.84 -0.73 26.33
C LEU A 55 6.88 -1.93 26.25
N GLY A 56 6.90 -2.69 25.16
CA GLY A 56 6.17 -3.95 25.04
C GLY A 56 4.67 -3.78 24.84
N SER A 57 4.27 -2.73 24.13
CA SER A 57 2.93 -2.63 23.55
C SER A 57 2.82 -3.66 22.41
N SER A 58 2.42 -4.89 22.77
CA SER A 58 2.50 -6.06 21.88
C SER A 58 1.61 -5.95 20.63
N SER A 59 0.80 -4.90 20.50
CA SER A 59 -0.01 -4.58 19.33
C SER A 59 0.82 -4.19 18.11
N GLU A 60 1.87 -3.38 18.24
CA GLU A 60 2.62 -2.89 17.07
C GLU A 60 3.40 -4.02 16.40
N GLU A 61 4.19 -4.77 17.18
CA GLU A 61 4.91 -5.95 16.71
C GLU A 61 3.98 -7.00 16.10
N SER A 62 2.83 -7.28 16.75
CA SER A 62 1.86 -8.26 16.26
C SER A 62 1.16 -7.81 14.97
N ARG A 63 0.84 -6.51 14.83
CA ARG A 63 0.22 -5.98 13.60
C ARG A 63 1.21 -5.95 12.44
N LEU A 64 2.48 -5.62 12.66
CA LEU A 64 3.52 -5.76 11.64
C LEU A 64 3.68 -7.22 11.23
N ALA A 65 3.81 -8.15 12.19
CA ALA A 65 3.90 -9.59 11.92
C ALA A 65 2.66 -10.14 11.18
N TRP A 66 1.46 -9.65 11.49
CA TRP A 66 0.23 -9.98 10.75
C TRP A 66 0.27 -9.45 9.31
N VAL A 67 0.73 -8.22 9.08
CA VAL A 67 0.88 -7.66 7.72
C VAL A 67 1.83 -8.51 6.88
N VAL A 68 3.02 -8.87 7.40
CA VAL A 68 4.03 -9.62 6.62
C VAL A 68 3.83 -11.14 6.63
N GLY A 69 2.85 -11.64 7.38
CA GLY A 69 2.45 -13.05 7.42
C GLY A 69 1.06 -13.27 6.86
N ASP A 70 0.05 -13.33 7.74
CA ASP A 70 -1.32 -13.71 7.41
C ASP A 70 -1.93 -12.82 6.31
N ALA A 71 -1.78 -11.50 6.40
CA ALA A 71 -2.41 -10.56 5.46
C ALA A 71 -1.92 -10.77 4.02
N VAL A 72 -0.61 -10.85 3.80
CA VAL A 72 -0.04 -11.12 2.48
C VAL A 72 -0.26 -12.55 2.00
N SER A 73 -0.41 -13.53 2.90
CA SER A 73 -0.79 -14.89 2.50
C SER A 73 -2.18 -14.94 1.85
N VAL A 74 -3.13 -14.11 2.33
CA VAL A 74 -4.49 -13.98 1.78
C VAL A 74 -4.51 -13.06 0.55
N ILE A 75 -3.82 -11.91 0.61
CA ILE A 75 -3.88 -10.87 -0.43
C ILE A 75 -3.00 -11.19 -1.64
N ARG A 76 -1.91 -11.95 -1.47
CA ARG A 76 -0.89 -12.24 -2.51
C ARG A 76 -0.47 -11.01 -3.34
N PRO A 77 -0.13 -9.86 -2.71
CA PRO A 77 0.24 -8.65 -3.45
C PRO A 77 1.60 -8.83 -4.15
N TYR A 78 1.86 -8.02 -5.18
CA TYR A 78 3.16 -8.02 -5.89
C TYR A 78 4.34 -7.58 -5.01
N PHE A 79 4.09 -6.63 -4.10
CA PHE A 79 5.02 -6.13 -3.09
C PHE A 79 4.25 -5.38 -1.99
N ILE A 80 4.95 -4.98 -0.92
CA ILE A 80 4.48 -4.17 0.20
C ILE A 80 5.31 -2.88 0.25
N VAL A 81 4.66 -1.72 0.36
CA VAL A 81 5.33 -0.43 0.63
C VAL A 81 5.03 0.02 2.05
N VAL A 82 6.04 0.53 2.76
CA VAL A 82 5.90 1.06 4.13
C VAL A 82 6.44 2.49 4.21
N THR A 83 5.55 3.47 4.36
CA THR A 83 5.88 4.91 4.28
C THR A 83 6.43 5.53 5.57
N GLY A 84 7.37 4.84 6.24
CA GLY A 84 8.13 5.39 7.38
C GLY A 84 7.44 5.39 8.73
N ASP A 85 8.16 5.92 9.72
CA ASP A 85 7.95 5.75 11.15
C ASP A 85 7.91 4.25 11.51
N LEU A 86 9.03 3.60 11.19
CA LEU A 86 9.25 2.17 11.37
C LEU A 86 9.42 1.86 12.87
N THR A 87 10.18 2.71 13.56
CA THR A 87 10.45 2.71 14.99
C THR A 87 9.72 3.85 15.71
N ASP A 88 9.33 3.66 16.97
CA ASP A 88 8.72 4.74 17.77
C ASP A 88 9.77 5.74 18.27
N SER A 89 11.00 5.32 18.58
CA SER A 89 12.10 6.19 19.01
C SER A 89 11.81 7.06 20.26
N THR A 90 10.71 6.84 21.00
CA THR A 90 10.38 7.67 22.18
C THR A 90 10.62 6.99 23.53
N ASP A 91 10.89 5.68 23.61
CA ASP A 91 11.02 4.91 24.87
C ASP A 91 9.77 5.11 25.77
N GLY A 92 8.60 5.20 25.14
CA GLY A 92 7.29 5.48 25.73
C GLY A 92 7.15 6.76 26.56
N ILE A 93 7.95 7.80 26.29
CA ILE A 93 7.71 9.17 26.78
C ILE A 93 7.33 10.12 25.63
N ILE A 94 6.75 11.29 25.90
CA ILE A 94 6.27 12.21 24.84
C ILE A 94 7.41 12.97 24.12
N TYR A 95 8.61 12.39 24.03
CA TYR A 95 9.81 12.97 23.47
C TYR A 95 10.58 11.89 22.71
N GLY A 96 10.83 12.12 21.41
CA GLY A 96 11.88 11.41 20.69
C GLY A 96 13.20 11.46 21.48
N THR A 97 13.75 10.28 21.73
CA THR A 97 14.99 10.04 22.50
C THR A 97 15.95 9.07 21.83
N GLY A 98 15.54 8.47 20.70
CA GLY A 98 16.28 7.47 19.94
C GLY A 98 17.60 7.95 19.30
N PRO A 99 18.19 7.14 18.42
CA PRO A 99 17.71 5.83 17.97
C PRO A 99 17.90 4.74 19.04
N HIS A 100 16.88 3.91 19.26
CA HIS A 100 16.94 2.79 20.21
C HIS A 100 17.27 1.50 19.47
N ALA A 101 18.36 0.83 19.85
CA ALA A 101 18.86 -0.33 19.09
C ALA A 101 17.94 -1.56 19.20
N GLU A 102 17.19 -1.64 20.30
CA GLU A 102 16.21 -2.66 20.62
C GLU A 102 15.02 -2.62 19.64
N GLU A 103 14.43 -1.45 19.39
CA GLU A 103 13.31 -1.24 18.45
C GLU A 103 13.69 -1.68 17.03
N TRP A 104 14.80 -1.14 16.51
CA TRP A 104 15.34 -1.49 15.20
C TRP A 104 15.72 -2.98 15.07
N THR A 105 16.11 -3.63 16.17
CA THR A 105 16.38 -5.08 16.19
C THR A 105 15.09 -5.90 16.18
N SER A 106 14.03 -5.45 16.86
CA SER A 106 12.73 -6.11 16.81
C SER A 106 12.08 -5.96 15.43
N TYR A 107 12.04 -4.74 14.90
CA TYR A 107 11.56 -4.42 13.54
C TYR A 107 12.24 -5.34 12.50
N ARG A 108 13.58 -5.36 12.47
CA ARG A 108 14.34 -6.25 11.57
C ARG A 108 14.04 -7.73 11.84
N GLY A 109 13.92 -8.14 13.10
CA GLY A 109 13.66 -9.51 13.50
C GLY A 109 12.32 -10.05 13.04
N ILE A 110 11.26 -9.23 13.05
CA ILE A 110 9.93 -9.58 12.52
C ILE A 110 10.02 -9.82 11.00
N LEU A 111 10.71 -8.94 10.28
CA LEU A 111 10.86 -9.01 8.83
C LEU A 111 11.75 -10.18 8.39
N ASP A 112 12.84 -10.45 9.10
CA ASP A 112 13.68 -11.64 8.87
C ASP A 112 12.92 -12.95 9.18
N ALA A 113 12.07 -12.98 10.21
CA ALA A 113 11.25 -14.15 10.55
C ALA A 113 10.17 -14.44 9.50
N ALA A 114 9.64 -13.40 8.85
CA ALA A 114 8.70 -13.52 7.73
C ALA A 114 9.39 -13.71 6.37
N GLY A 115 10.73 -13.61 6.30
CA GLY A 115 11.50 -13.78 5.07
C GLY A 115 11.39 -12.61 4.08
N MET A 116 11.13 -11.39 4.56
CA MET A 116 10.96 -10.19 3.74
C MET A 116 12.29 -9.74 3.10
N GLY A 117 12.30 -9.62 1.78
CA GLY A 117 13.45 -9.15 0.98
C GLY A 117 13.18 -7.82 0.26
N PRO A 118 14.23 -7.07 -0.15
CA PRO A 118 14.11 -5.74 -0.78
C PRO A 118 13.48 -5.75 -2.18
N GLU A 119 13.23 -6.92 -2.76
CA GLU A 119 12.40 -7.09 -3.95
C GLU A 119 10.89 -7.09 -3.67
N TYR A 120 10.49 -7.21 -2.39
CA TYR A 120 9.10 -7.44 -1.98
C TYR A 120 8.62 -6.52 -0.84
N TYR A 121 9.50 -6.13 0.08
CA TYR A 121 9.19 -5.25 1.20
C TYR A 121 10.01 -3.97 1.07
N LEU A 122 9.30 -2.85 0.92
CA LEU A 122 9.83 -1.59 0.44
C LEU A 122 9.54 -0.50 1.48
N ASP A 123 10.37 -0.48 2.51
CA ASP A 123 10.33 0.51 3.58
C ASP A 123 11.04 1.82 3.19
N LEU A 124 10.61 2.91 3.83
CA LEU A 124 11.16 4.27 3.72
C LEU A 124 11.33 4.85 5.13
N PRO A 125 12.13 5.91 5.33
CA PRO A 125 12.31 6.52 6.65
C PRO A 125 11.23 7.57 6.95
N GLY A 126 10.74 7.60 8.20
CA GLY A 126 9.92 8.68 8.78
C GLY A 126 10.69 9.57 9.76
N ASN A 127 10.00 10.49 10.43
CA ASN A 127 10.66 11.42 11.36
C ASN A 127 11.04 10.76 12.71
N HIS A 128 10.30 9.74 13.16
CA HIS A 128 10.70 8.95 14.33
C HIS A 128 11.98 8.15 14.05
N ASP A 129 12.14 7.64 12.82
CA ASP A 129 13.35 6.94 12.38
C ASP A 129 14.60 7.83 12.30
N ALA A 130 14.42 9.15 12.24
CA ALA A 130 15.49 10.15 12.17
C ALA A 130 15.86 10.76 13.55
N TYR A 131 15.07 10.51 14.60
CA TYR A 131 15.29 11.13 15.91
C TYR A 131 16.61 10.65 16.52
N GLY A 132 17.58 11.57 16.61
CA GLY A 132 18.95 11.29 17.05
C GLY A 132 19.86 10.61 16.01
N ASP A 133 19.31 10.14 14.89
CA ASP A 133 20.00 9.35 13.87
C ASP A 133 20.25 10.15 12.59
N GLY A 134 21.31 10.98 12.60
CA GLY A 134 21.65 11.95 11.55
C GLY A 134 21.49 11.47 10.11
N GLU A 135 22.51 10.80 9.57
CA GLU A 135 22.52 10.35 8.16
C GLU A 135 21.68 9.06 7.94
N LEU A 136 20.61 8.88 8.73
CA LEU A 136 19.70 7.73 8.73
C LEU A 136 20.45 6.39 8.81
N VAL A 137 21.39 6.30 9.77
CA VAL A 137 22.38 5.22 9.90
C VAL A 137 21.78 3.94 10.50
N TYR A 138 20.72 4.04 11.31
CA TYR A 138 19.92 2.90 11.75
C TYR A 138 18.97 2.45 10.65
N TYR A 139 18.24 3.36 9.99
CA TYR A 139 17.43 3.02 8.81
C TYR A 139 18.27 2.26 7.76
N ARG A 140 19.40 2.81 7.30
CA ARG A 140 20.33 2.17 6.34
C ARG A 140 20.98 0.87 6.82
N ARG A 141 20.76 0.47 8.07
CA ARG A 141 21.33 -0.74 8.67
C ARG A 141 20.28 -1.81 8.99
N TYR A 142 19.06 -1.41 9.31
CA TYR A 142 18.02 -2.31 9.84
C TYR A 142 16.73 -2.34 9.01
N SER A 143 16.43 -1.30 8.21
CA SER A 143 15.39 -1.40 7.17
C SER A 143 15.75 -2.46 6.14
N VAL A 144 14.76 -2.99 5.41
CA VAL A 144 14.98 -4.00 4.37
C VAL A 144 15.56 -3.37 3.11
N LEU A 145 14.96 -2.27 2.65
CA LEU A 145 15.36 -1.59 1.41
C LEU A 145 16.62 -0.74 1.61
N GLY A 146 16.66 0.09 2.66
CA GLY A 146 17.81 0.95 2.96
C GLY A 146 19.11 0.21 3.26
N SER A 147 19.05 -1.02 3.80
CA SER A 147 20.24 -1.88 3.99
C SER A 147 20.66 -2.66 2.74
N SER A 148 19.84 -2.66 1.68
CA SER A 148 20.13 -3.40 0.44
C SER A 148 21.05 -2.64 -0.52
N ASP A 149 20.96 -1.31 -0.57
CA ASP A 149 21.71 -0.42 -1.46
C ASP A 149 22.52 0.67 -0.71
N ASP A 150 22.41 0.76 0.62
CA ASP A 150 23.01 1.78 1.50
C ASP A 150 22.52 3.22 1.18
N ALA A 151 21.27 3.37 0.73
CA ALA A 151 20.63 4.64 0.42
C ALA A 151 19.43 4.97 1.34
N THR A 152 18.88 6.18 1.19
CA THR A 152 17.66 6.68 1.87
C THR A 152 16.49 6.95 0.92
N GLN A 153 16.79 7.15 -0.37
CA GLN A 153 15.81 7.30 -1.44
C GLN A 153 16.04 6.19 -2.46
N HIS A 154 14.94 5.60 -2.93
CA HIS A 154 14.95 4.38 -3.72
C HIS A 154 14.01 4.51 -4.93
N GLN A 155 14.18 3.63 -5.91
CA GLN A 155 13.23 3.47 -7.01
C GLN A 155 13.12 2.00 -7.39
N TRP A 156 11.94 1.59 -7.85
CA TRP A 156 11.71 0.27 -8.42
C TRP A 156 10.77 0.37 -9.62
N ARG A 157 10.71 -0.71 -10.41
CA ARG A 157 9.92 -0.80 -11.63
C ARG A 157 9.27 -2.17 -11.72
N LEU A 158 8.03 -2.20 -12.19
CA LEU A 158 7.29 -3.42 -12.51
C LEU A 158 6.92 -3.38 -13.99
N ASP A 159 7.57 -4.23 -14.78
CA ASP A 159 7.27 -4.43 -16.21
C ASP A 159 6.34 -5.64 -16.36
N LEU A 160 5.11 -5.39 -16.84
CA LEU A 160 4.09 -6.41 -17.07
C LEU A 160 3.77 -6.52 -18.58
N PRO A 161 3.16 -7.62 -19.05
CA PRO A 161 2.80 -7.77 -20.47
C PRO A 161 1.85 -6.69 -21.03
N PHE A 162 1.25 -5.88 -20.15
CA PHE A 162 0.25 -4.85 -20.47
C PHE A 162 0.62 -3.42 -20.05
N GLY A 163 1.81 -3.20 -19.47
CA GLY A 163 2.24 -1.87 -19.04
C GLY A 163 3.52 -1.84 -18.21
N SER A 164 4.14 -0.67 -18.12
CA SER A 164 5.39 -0.40 -17.40
C SER A 164 5.19 0.61 -16.28
N TYR A 165 5.37 0.19 -15.04
CA TYR A 165 5.03 0.97 -13.83
C TYR A 165 6.29 1.33 -13.05
N HIS A 166 6.50 2.61 -12.78
CA HIS A 166 7.66 3.12 -12.01
C HIS A 166 7.23 3.70 -10.67
N PHE A 167 8.06 3.47 -9.66
CA PHE A 167 7.77 3.80 -8.28
C PHE A 167 9.00 4.46 -7.65
N VAL A 168 8.81 5.55 -6.91
CA VAL A 168 9.89 6.35 -6.33
C VAL A 168 9.64 6.59 -4.85
N GLY A 169 10.58 6.16 -3.99
CA GLY A 169 10.57 6.39 -2.56
C GLY A 169 11.48 7.55 -2.16
N VAL A 170 10.93 8.53 -1.45
CA VAL A 170 11.60 9.78 -1.04
C VAL A 170 11.73 9.85 0.48
N ALA A 171 12.96 9.98 0.96
CA ALA A 171 13.26 10.35 2.34
C ALA A 171 12.85 11.80 2.61
N THR A 172 11.60 11.98 3.02
CA THR A 172 11.07 13.26 3.49
C THR A 172 11.52 13.75 4.88
N PRO A 173 11.93 12.91 5.87
CA PRO A 173 12.54 13.43 7.11
C PRO A 173 13.93 13.99 6.83
N ALA A 174 14.34 15.03 7.56
CA ALA A 174 15.67 15.61 7.37
C ALA A 174 16.77 14.73 8.00
N ASN A 175 17.85 14.50 7.27
CA ASN A 175 19.04 13.74 7.69
C ASN A 175 19.95 14.49 8.71
N ASP A 176 19.38 15.29 9.61
CA ASP A 176 20.14 16.13 10.56
C ASP A 176 20.07 15.68 12.02
N GLY A 177 19.34 14.59 12.30
CA GLY A 177 19.39 13.86 13.58
C GLY A 177 18.83 14.62 14.78
N ARG A 178 18.03 15.67 14.56
CA ARG A 178 17.40 16.40 15.67
C ARG A 178 16.33 15.55 16.34
N GLN A 179 16.27 15.69 17.66
CA GLN A 179 15.22 15.10 18.49
C GLN A 179 13.93 15.90 18.42
N TRP A 180 12.82 15.27 18.80
CA TRP A 180 11.55 15.93 19.11
C TRP A 180 11.75 17.14 20.05
N PRO A 181 11.01 18.27 19.90
CA PRO A 181 9.84 18.51 19.04
C PRO A 181 10.17 18.99 17.63
N TRP A 182 11.39 18.76 17.14
CA TRP A 182 11.74 19.09 15.76
C TRP A 182 11.36 17.97 14.81
N ASP A 183 10.09 18.00 14.42
CA ASP A 183 9.46 17.32 13.29
C ASP A 183 10.06 17.79 11.94
N ASN A 184 11.38 17.57 11.80
CA ASN A 184 12.25 18.11 10.78
C ASN A 184 12.05 17.37 9.44
N LYS A 185 11.58 18.10 8.43
CA LYS A 185 11.36 17.58 7.07
C LYS A 185 11.97 18.52 6.03
N GLU A 186 12.99 18.05 5.32
CA GLU A 186 13.75 18.83 4.35
C GLU A 186 14.40 17.92 3.29
N LEU A 187 14.43 18.38 2.03
CA LEU A 187 15.13 17.70 0.94
C LEU A 187 16.37 18.49 0.51
N THR A 188 17.55 17.87 0.60
CA THR A 188 18.82 18.48 0.18
C THR A 188 18.94 18.61 -1.34
N ASP A 189 19.95 19.35 -1.81
CA ASP A 189 20.30 19.40 -3.24
C ASP A 189 20.73 18.04 -3.79
N ALA A 190 21.28 17.15 -2.94
CA ALA A 190 21.69 15.81 -3.37
C ALA A 190 20.46 14.91 -3.57
N GLU A 191 19.51 14.92 -2.63
CA GLU A 191 18.29 14.11 -2.70
C GLU A 191 17.40 14.53 -3.86
N LEU A 192 17.17 15.85 -4.04
CA LEU A 192 16.41 16.36 -5.18
C LEU A 192 17.10 16.09 -6.53
N ALA A 193 18.44 16.00 -6.57
CA ALA A 193 19.16 15.61 -7.78
C ALA A 193 19.06 14.10 -8.07
N GLN A 194 19.08 13.26 -7.04
CA GLN A 194 18.89 11.81 -7.14
C GLN A 194 17.46 11.48 -7.62
N THR A 195 16.44 12.13 -7.05
CA THR A 195 15.03 11.93 -7.39
C THR A 195 14.70 12.43 -8.81
N ALA A 196 15.27 13.56 -9.22
CA ALA A 196 15.27 13.95 -10.64
C ALA A 196 15.95 12.89 -11.53
N GLY A 197 17.05 12.31 -11.06
CA GLY A 197 17.75 11.20 -11.70
C GLY A 197 16.83 9.99 -11.94
N PHE A 198 16.09 9.55 -10.92
CA PHE A 198 15.13 8.44 -10.99
C PHE A 198 14.06 8.64 -12.07
N PHE A 199 13.44 9.82 -12.12
CA PHE A 199 12.48 10.16 -13.19
C PHE A 199 13.13 10.18 -14.58
N THR A 200 14.33 10.74 -14.72
CA THR A 200 15.03 10.76 -16.03
C THR A 200 15.55 9.39 -16.48
N ALA A 201 15.63 8.41 -15.58
CA ALA A 201 16.05 7.05 -15.88
C ALA A 201 14.92 6.15 -16.41
N ASN A 202 13.65 6.52 -16.22
CA ASN A 202 12.47 5.72 -16.60
C ASN A 202 11.47 6.47 -17.52
N PRO A 203 11.92 7.10 -18.64
CA PRO A 203 11.11 8.01 -19.46
C PRO A 203 10.28 7.29 -20.54
N ASP A 204 9.84 6.08 -20.22
CA ASP A 204 9.11 5.13 -21.07
C ASP A 204 8.00 4.40 -20.30
N THR A 205 7.68 4.88 -19.09
CA THR A 205 6.66 4.29 -18.21
C THR A 205 5.27 4.82 -18.55
N ASP A 206 4.26 3.96 -18.37
CA ASP A 206 2.87 4.35 -18.54
C ASP A 206 2.41 5.19 -17.35
N LEU A 207 2.83 4.81 -16.14
CA LEU A 207 2.47 5.47 -14.89
C LEU A 207 3.64 5.52 -13.89
N THR A 208 3.75 6.64 -13.17
CA THR A 208 4.70 6.83 -12.06
C THR A 208 3.98 7.14 -10.74
N LEU A 209 4.29 6.39 -9.70
CA LEU A 209 3.81 6.55 -8.32
C LEU A 209 4.96 7.02 -7.42
N VAL A 210 4.68 7.90 -6.46
CA VAL A 210 5.70 8.46 -5.56
C VAL A 210 5.30 8.28 -4.09
N PHE A 211 6.26 7.97 -3.24
CA PHE A 211 6.05 7.60 -1.84
C PHE A 211 6.99 8.42 -0.95
N GLY A 212 6.53 8.77 0.25
CA GLY A 212 7.34 9.41 1.27
C GLY A 212 6.58 9.45 2.59
N HIS A 213 7.24 9.70 3.71
CA HIS A 213 6.54 9.70 5.01
C HIS A 213 5.57 10.88 5.20
N HIS A 214 6.00 12.10 4.85
CA HIS A 214 5.20 13.32 5.03
C HIS A 214 4.45 13.74 3.76
N ASP A 215 3.35 14.52 3.89
CA ASP A 215 2.80 15.33 2.80
C ASP A 215 3.89 16.28 2.26
N PHE A 216 4.30 16.12 0.99
CA PHE A 216 5.40 16.91 0.42
C PHE A 216 5.15 18.43 0.46
N THR A 217 3.91 18.87 0.57
CA THR A 217 3.57 20.31 0.67
C THR A 217 4.00 20.94 2.00
N GLY A 218 4.22 20.13 3.04
CA GLY A 218 4.80 20.57 4.32
C GLY A 218 6.34 20.48 4.39
N VAL A 219 6.98 19.77 3.45
CA VAL A 219 8.42 19.48 3.46
C VAL A 219 9.22 20.71 3.02
N SER A 220 10.30 21.06 3.72
CA SER A 220 11.21 22.11 3.26
C SER A 220 11.77 21.75 1.88
N ARG A 221 11.51 22.63 0.91
CA ARG A 221 11.81 22.45 -0.53
C ARG A 221 10.98 21.40 -1.27
N GLY A 222 9.91 20.87 -0.68
CA GLY A 222 8.98 19.93 -1.33
C GLY A 222 8.31 20.46 -2.60
N GLY A 223 8.18 21.78 -2.77
CA GLY A 223 7.76 22.38 -4.06
C GLY A 223 8.71 22.09 -5.24
N VAL A 224 9.98 21.77 -4.98
CA VAL A 224 10.92 21.31 -6.02
C VAL A 224 10.62 19.85 -6.41
N LEU A 225 10.20 19.02 -5.45
CA LEU A 225 9.69 17.67 -5.74
C LEU A 225 8.38 17.73 -6.53
N GLU A 226 7.46 18.63 -6.17
CA GLU A 226 6.23 18.89 -6.94
C GLU A 226 6.54 19.28 -8.41
N GLU A 227 7.50 20.20 -8.63
CA GLU A 227 7.97 20.55 -9.98
C GLU A 227 8.67 19.40 -10.74
N GLN A 228 9.24 18.41 -10.04
CA GLN A 228 9.81 17.21 -10.65
C GLN A 228 8.73 16.20 -11.01
N MET A 229 7.78 15.94 -10.11
CA MET A 229 6.64 15.03 -10.31
C MET A 229 5.78 15.47 -11.50
N ILE A 230 5.37 16.75 -11.54
CA ILE A 230 4.58 17.32 -12.64
C ILE A 230 5.32 17.21 -13.99
N ARG A 231 6.66 17.27 -13.98
CA ARG A 231 7.50 17.13 -15.18
C ARG A 231 7.68 15.67 -15.62
N ALA A 232 7.66 14.73 -14.67
CA ALA A 232 7.75 13.29 -14.91
C ALA A 232 6.42 12.68 -15.35
N GLY A 233 5.30 13.36 -15.08
CA GLY A 233 3.95 12.80 -15.22
C GLY A 233 3.50 11.97 -14.02
N ALA A 234 4.22 12.06 -12.89
CA ALA A 234 3.89 11.37 -11.66
C ALA A 234 2.64 11.98 -11.01
N ALA A 235 1.57 11.19 -10.96
CA ALA A 235 0.21 11.65 -10.67
C ALA A 235 -0.31 11.27 -9.29
N TYR A 236 0.35 10.31 -8.65
CA TYR A 236 -0.07 9.71 -7.39
C TYR A 236 1.05 9.81 -6.36
N TYR A 237 0.74 10.35 -5.18
CA TYR A 237 1.65 10.45 -4.04
C TYR A 237 1.04 9.74 -2.82
N PHE A 238 1.84 8.99 -2.07
CA PHE A 238 1.39 8.16 -0.94
C PHE A 238 2.23 8.47 0.30
N HIS A 239 1.57 8.76 1.44
CA HIS A 239 2.24 9.11 2.69
C HIS A 239 1.53 8.70 3.99
N GLY A 240 2.27 8.72 5.09
CA GLY A 240 1.79 8.44 6.45
C GLY A 240 1.71 9.70 7.30
N HIS A 241 2.33 9.65 8.48
CA HIS A 241 2.58 10.77 9.41
C HIS A 241 1.34 11.36 10.11
N GLU A 242 0.26 11.62 9.39
CA GLU A 242 -0.92 12.33 9.92
C GLU A 242 -1.91 11.42 10.68
N HIS A 243 -1.68 10.10 10.61
CA HIS A 243 -2.46 9.03 11.27
C HIS A 243 -3.97 9.05 10.95
N ASP A 244 -4.38 9.62 9.83
CA ASP A 244 -5.74 9.56 9.29
C ASP A 244 -5.79 9.02 7.86
N VAL A 245 -6.97 8.58 7.41
CA VAL A 245 -7.17 8.09 6.03
C VAL A 245 -7.80 9.18 5.18
N GLY A 246 -7.24 9.45 4.01
CA GLY A 246 -7.88 10.35 3.04
C GLY A 246 -7.07 10.61 1.78
N VAL A 247 -7.67 11.38 0.88
CA VAL A 247 -7.03 11.81 -0.37
C VAL A 247 -7.15 13.33 -0.50
N ARG A 248 -6.21 13.98 -1.19
CA ARG A 248 -6.25 15.43 -1.52
C ARG A 248 -5.64 15.67 -2.90
N VAL A 249 -6.36 16.33 -3.82
CA VAL A 249 -5.74 16.86 -5.05
C VAL A 249 -4.76 18.00 -4.69
N GLY A 250 -3.59 18.01 -5.31
CA GLY A 250 -2.56 19.05 -5.22
C GLY A 250 -2.36 19.82 -6.53
N THR A 251 -1.23 20.51 -6.67
CA THR A 251 -0.88 21.19 -7.94
C THR A 251 -0.65 20.16 -9.03
N GLY A 252 -0.95 20.51 -10.29
CA GLY A 252 -0.74 19.60 -11.43
C GLY A 252 -1.60 18.34 -11.40
N ASN A 253 -2.73 18.37 -10.67
CA ASN A 253 -3.67 17.27 -10.46
C ASN A 253 -3.15 16.09 -9.62
N ILE A 254 -1.97 16.19 -9.00
CA ILE A 254 -1.39 15.12 -8.17
C ILE A 254 -2.36 14.74 -7.04
N LEU A 255 -2.82 13.49 -7.03
CA LEU A 255 -3.61 12.92 -5.94
C LEU A 255 -2.68 12.44 -4.83
N ARG A 256 -2.81 13.06 -3.64
CA ARG A 256 -2.04 12.73 -2.44
C ARG A 256 -2.91 11.88 -1.52
N PHE A 257 -2.59 10.60 -1.44
CA PHE A 257 -3.21 9.61 -0.56
C PHE A 257 -2.45 9.56 0.77
N ARG A 258 -3.20 9.40 1.86
CA ARG A 258 -2.65 9.07 3.18
C ARG A 258 -3.49 8.02 3.87
N ILE A 259 -2.84 7.24 4.73
CA ILE A 259 -3.45 6.24 5.59
C ILE A 259 -3.05 6.44 7.04
N SER A 260 -3.90 5.94 7.93
CA SER A 260 -3.64 5.94 9.36
C SER A 260 -2.54 4.92 9.73
N SER A 261 -1.97 5.06 10.93
CA SER A 261 -0.85 4.25 11.41
C SER A 261 -1.23 2.78 11.63
N LEU A 262 -0.29 1.87 11.38
CA LEU A 262 -0.42 0.45 11.73
C LEU A 262 -0.24 0.22 13.24
N GLY A 263 0.78 0.83 13.84
CA GLY A 263 1.10 0.64 15.25
C GLY A 263 0.25 1.51 16.17
N GLN A 264 0.54 2.81 16.14
CA GLN A 264 0.12 3.80 17.14
C GLN A 264 -1.36 4.22 17.04
N ALA A 265 -2.01 4.02 15.89
CA ALA A 265 -3.45 4.27 15.76
C ALA A 265 -4.28 3.12 16.35
N GLY A 266 -5.36 3.47 17.06
CA GLY A 266 -6.19 2.52 17.80
C GLY A 266 -6.87 1.42 16.97
N ASN A 267 -6.87 1.53 15.64
CA ASN A 267 -7.47 0.56 14.70
C ASN A 267 -6.44 -0.14 13.79
N GLY A 268 -5.15 0.24 13.86
CA GLY A 268 -4.03 -0.27 13.04
C GLY A 268 -4.30 -0.40 11.53
N HIS A 269 -4.00 0.61 10.71
CA HIS A 269 -4.43 0.64 9.31
C HIS A 269 -3.45 0.05 8.28
N PHE A 270 -4.05 -0.57 7.26
CA PHE A 270 -3.39 -1.20 6.11
C PHE A 270 -4.26 -0.99 4.86
N ALA A 271 -3.67 -0.93 3.67
CA ALA A 271 -4.38 -0.74 2.41
C ALA A 271 -3.90 -1.66 1.27
N VAL A 272 -4.81 -1.91 0.33
CA VAL A 272 -4.48 -2.45 -1.00
C VAL A 272 -4.67 -1.34 -2.02
N VAL A 273 -3.66 -1.15 -2.87
CA VAL A 273 -3.74 -0.31 -4.07
C VAL A 273 -3.73 -1.24 -5.28
N ALA A 274 -4.74 -1.12 -6.14
CA ALA A 274 -4.86 -1.86 -7.38
C ALA A 274 -4.75 -0.91 -8.58
N ILE A 275 -4.13 -1.39 -9.66
CA ILE A 275 -4.09 -0.75 -10.97
C ILE A 275 -4.78 -1.70 -11.95
N ASP A 276 -5.84 -1.25 -12.60
CA ASP A 276 -6.65 -2.03 -13.56
C ASP A 276 -6.76 -1.19 -14.85
N ALA A 277 -6.15 -1.65 -15.94
CA ALA A 277 -5.99 -0.89 -17.19
C ALA A 277 -5.47 0.56 -16.96
N ASN A 278 -4.42 0.68 -16.14
CA ASN A 278 -3.81 1.93 -15.65
C ASN A 278 -4.68 2.83 -14.75
N ALA A 279 -5.98 2.53 -14.58
CA ALA A 279 -6.82 3.24 -13.62
C ALA A 279 -6.49 2.78 -12.19
N LEU A 280 -6.36 3.72 -11.26
CA LEU A 280 -6.00 3.43 -9.87
C LEU A 280 -7.24 3.20 -9.01
N SER A 281 -7.15 2.25 -8.07
CA SER A 281 -8.17 2.00 -7.05
C SER A 281 -7.51 1.66 -5.72
N PHE A 282 -8.15 2.04 -4.61
CA PHE A 282 -7.57 2.00 -3.28
C PHE A 282 -8.63 1.63 -2.24
N ALA A 283 -8.30 0.72 -1.33
CA ALA A 283 -9.11 0.45 -0.15
C ALA A 283 -8.23 0.29 1.09
N ALA A 284 -8.47 1.12 2.11
CA ALA A 284 -7.86 0.98 3.43
C ALA A 284 -8.82 0.29 4.41
N VAL A 285 -8.27 -0.59 5.24
CA VAL A 285 -8.98 -1.32 6.31
C VAL A 285 -8.23 -1.20 7.62
N SER A 286 -8.89 -1.58 8.71
CA SER A 286 -8.27 -1.87 10.02
C SER A 286 -7.72 -3.30 10.01
N ALA A 287 -6.52 -3.50 10.55
CA ALA A 287 -5.89 -4.81 10.76
C ALA A 287 -6.58 -5.60 11.89
N ASP A 288 -7.35 -4.94 12.75
CA ASP A 288 -8.16 -5.58 13.78
C ASP A 288 -9.48 -6.14 13.21
N GLU A 289 -9.96 -5.63 12.05
CA GLU A 289 -11.09 -6.20 11.31
C GLU A 289 -10.94 -6.14 9.76
N PRO A 290 -9.93 -6.78 9.16
CA PRO A 290 -9.52 -6.54 7.78
C PRO A 290 -10.52 -7.09 6.75
N TRP A 291 -11.19 -8.20 7.04
CA TRP A 291 -11.95 -8.97 6.05
C TRP A 291 -13.47 -8.71 6.03
N PRO A 292 -14.17 -8.99 4.90
CA PRO A 292 -13.61 -9.10 3.55
C PRO A 292 -13.06 -7.73 3.09
N LEU A 293 -11.84 -7.69 2.55
CA LEU A 293 -11.30 -6.49 1.90
C LEU A 293 -11.81 -6.46 0.46
N ILE A 294 -12.44 -5.36 0.05
CA ILE A 294 -13.02 -5.18 -1.29
C ILE A 294 -12.36 -3.96 -1.94
N VAL A 295 -11.74 -4.15 -3.10
CA VAL A 295 -11.27 -3.07 -3.98
C VAL A 295 -12.09 -3.13 -5.26
N ILE A 296 -12.95 -2.14 -5.52
CA ILE A 296 -13.66 -2.04 -6.80
C ILE A 296 -12.66 -1.44 -7.81
N THR A 297 -12.41 -2.11 -8.94
CA THR A 297 -11.34 -1.74 -9.89
C THR A 297 -11.87 -1.32 -11.27
N ALA A 298 -13.12 -1.65 -11.60
CA ALA A 298 -13.81 -1.10 -12.76
C ALA A 298 -15.32 -1.04 -12.47
N PRO A 299 -16.01 0.09 -12.72
CA PRO A 299 -15.43 1.44 -12.84
C PRO A 299 -14.64 1.82 -11.58
N VAL A 300 -13.74 2.80 -11.68
CA VAL A 300 -13.01 3.35 -10.51
C VAL A 300 -13.77 4.51 -9.87
N ASP A 301 -13.37 4.89 -8.66
CA ASP A 301 -14.07 5.92 -7.87
C ASP A 301 -13.74 7.35 -8.33
N ALA A 302 -14.72 8.04 -8.90
CA ALA A 302 -14.62 9.42 -9.32
C ALA A 302 -14.65 10.42 -8.14
N ARG A 303 -14.94 9.99 -6.89
CA ARG A 303 -15.00 10.85 -5.69
C ARG A 303 -14.32 10.20 -4.49
N LEU A 304 -13.00 10.23 -4.52
CA LEU A 304 -12.13 9.68 -3.49
C LEU A 304 -12.28 10.34 -2.11
N GLY A 305 -11.85 9.61 -1.08
CA GLY A 305 -11.74 10.06 0.31
C GLY A 305 -13.03 9.88 1.14
N PRO A 306 -12.96 9.83 2.49
CA PRO A 306 -14.11 9.45 3.34
C PRO A 306 -15.35 10.35 3.28
N GLY A 307 -15.27 11.52 2.63
CA GLY A 307 -16.39 12.44 2.42
C GLY A 307 -16.91 12.49 0.98
N ASN A 308 -16.32 11.69 0.06
CA ASN A 308 -16.54 11.73 -1.38
C ASN A 308 -16.40 13.16 -1.96
N ASP A 309 -15.44 13.92 -1.42
CA ASP A 309 -15.23 15.35 -1.69
C ASP A 309 -14.09 15.62 -2.69
N THR A 310 -13.20 14.65 -2.89
CA THR A 310 -12.00 14.77 -3.70
C THR A 310 -12.26 14.14 -5.07
N ILE A 311 -12.37 14.98 -6.10
CA ILE A 311 -12.54 14.51 -7.49
C ILE A 311 -11.27 13.78 -7.93
N ASP A 312 -11.40 12.55 -8.41
CA ASP A 312 -10.36 11.92 -9.22
C ASP A 312 -10.41 12.51 -10.65
N PRO A 313 -9.35 13.19 -11.13
CA PRO A 313 -9.31 13.76 -12.47
C PRO A 313 -8.89 12.75 -13.55
N TYR A 314 -8.57 11.52 -13.18
CA TYR A 314 -8.07 10.44 -14.03
C TYR A 314 -9.05 9.26 -14.14
N ALA A 315 -10.10 9.22 -13.30
CA ALA A 315 -11.15 8.20 -13.37
C ALA A 315 -11.88 8.22 -14.74
N PRO A 316 -11.77 7.15 -15.57
CA PRO A 316 -12.49 7.06 -16.84
C PRO A 316 -14.00 6.90 -16.60
N PRO A 317 -14.87 7.72 -17.23
CA PRO A 317 -16.31 7.66 -17.03
C PRO A 317 -16.96 6.52 -17.82
N VAL A 318 -18.10 6.03 -17.34
CA VAL A 318 -18.86 4.94 -17.97
C VAL A 318 -19.73 5.48 -19.13
N PRO A 319 -19.61 4.97 -20.37
CA PRO A 319 -20.52 5.32 -21.44
C PRO A 319 -21.92 4.72 -21.22
N THR A 320 -22.97 5.55 -21.20
CA THR A 320 -24.37 5.08 -21.11
C THR A 320 -24.81 4.27 -22.33
N GLY A 321 -24.05 4.28 -23.43
CA GLY A 321 -24.27 3.42 -24.60
C GLY A 321 -23.83 1.96 -24.43
N CYS A 322 -23.27 1.54 -23.28
CA CYS A 322 -22.79 0.17 -23.06
C CYS A 322 -23.84 -0.74 -22.39
N ALA A 323 -24.44 -1.64 -23.17
CA ALA A 323 -25.46 -2.59 -22.68
C ALA A 323 -24.93 -3.72 -21.77
N GLU A 324 -23.62 -3.98 -21.77
CA GLU A 324 -22.97 -5.10 -21.06
C GLU A 324 -21.73 -4.61 -20.28
N ALA A 325 -21.75 -3.37 -19.81
CA ALA A 325 -20.65 -2.65 -19.19
C ALA A 325 -20.04 -3.41 -17.98
N PRO A 326 -18.71 -3.52 -17.86
CA PRO A 326 -18.06 -4.39 -16.88
C PRO A 326 -18.07 -3.78 -15.46
N VAL A 327 -18.34 -4.62 -14.46
CA VAL A 327 -18.00 -4.35 -13.05
C VAL A 327 -16.92 -5.33 -12.62
N ARG A 328 -15.81 -4.84 -12.06
CA ARG A 328 -14.71 -5.65 -11.51
C ARG A 328 -14.41 -5.24 -10.07
N ALA A 329 -14.13 -6.23 -9.23
CA ALA A 329 -13.61 -6.01 -7.89
C ALA A 329 -12.63 -7.12 -7.49
N LEU A 330 -11.57 -6.76 -6.78
CA LEU A 330 -10.72 -7.69 -6.04
C LEU A 330 -11.33 -7.88 -4.65
N VAL A 331 -11.48 -9.13 -4.20
CA VAL A 331 -12.08 -9.48 -2.90
C VAL A 331 -11.22 -10.49 -2.17
N PHE A 332 -10.74 -10.11 -0.99
CA PHE A 332 -9.84 -10.90 -0.14
C PHE A 332 -10.48 -11.17 1.22
N ASP A 333 -10.40 -12.41 1.71
CA ASP A 333 -10.96 -12.83 2.99
C ASP A 333 -10.24 -14.12 3.47
N GLU A 334 -10.06 -14.29 4.78
CA GLU A 334 -9.49 -15.51 5.39
C GLU A 334 -10.37 -16.76 5.18
N ALA A 335 -11.67 -16.56 5.02
CA ALA A 335 -12.64 -17.61 4.75
C ALA A 335 -13.11 -17.55 3.29
N ALA A 336 -13.59 -18.69 2.77
CA ALA A 336 -14.00 -18.80 1.37
C ALA A 336 -15.12 -17.78 1.03
N VAL A 337 -14.80 -16.80 0.17
CA VAL A 337 -15.78 -15.84 -0.36
C VAL A 337 -16.82 -16.59 -1.19
N THR A 338 -18.05 -16.63 -0.67
CA THR A 338 -19.17 -17.44 -1.20
C THR A 338 -20.06 -16.70 -2.17
N VAL A 339 -20.23 -15.38 -1.97
CA VAL A 339 -21.06 -14.50 -2.80
C VAL A 339 -20.33 -13.16 -2.93
N VAL A 340 -20.21 -12.66 -4.16
CA VAL A 340 -19.93 -11.25 -4.44
C VAL A 340 -21.01 -10.75 -5.39
N ARG A 341 -21.49 -9.53 -5.17
CA ARG A 341 -22.60 -8.94 -5.92
C ARG A 341 -22.56 -7.42 -5.88
N PHE A 342 -23.13 -6.76 -6.89
CA PHE A 342 -23.16 -5.31 -7.02
C PHE A 342 -24.57 -4.77 -7.23
N ARG A 343 -24.75 -3.46 -7.06
CA ARG A 343 -25.98 -2.72 -7.40
C ARG A 343 -25.70 -1.25 -7.65
N TRP A 344 -26.59 -0.62 -8.40
CA TRP A 344 -26.60 0.83 -8.65
C TRP A 344 -27.67 1.53 -7.83
N ASP A 345 -27.33 2.69 -7.24
CA ASP A 345 -28.22 3.62 -6.50
C ASP A 345 -29.15 2.96 -5.47
N GLY A 346 -28.67 1.91 -4.79
CA GLY A 346 -29.45 1.17 -3.80
C GLY A 346 -30.51 0.23 -4.37
N GLY A 347 -30.54 0.04 -5.70
CA GLY A 347 -31.47 -0.83 -6.43
C GLY A 347 -31.25 -2.33 -6.23
N ALA A 348 -31.66 -3.12 -7.22
CA ALA A 348 -31.54 -4.58 -7.19
C ALA A 348 -30.08 -5.04 -7.23
N TRP A 349 -29.79 -6.15 -6.55
CA TRP A 349 -28.47 -6.80 -6.59
C TRP A 349 -28.34 -7.68 -7.85
N THR A 350 -27.17 -7.61 -8.48
CA THR A 350 -26.70 -8.49 -9.54
C THR A 350 -25.48 -9.26 -9.03
N ASP A 351 -25.49 -10.58 -9.10
CA ASP A 351 -24.39 -11.42 -8.64
C ASP A 351 -23.18 -11.36 -9.60
N MET A 352 -21.97 -11.56 -9.06
CA MET A 352 -20.70 -11.54 -9.79
C MET A 352 -20.09 -12.94 -9.82
N ALA A 353 -19.42 -13.28 -10.93
CA ALA A 353 -18.66 -14.52 -11.09
C ALA A 353 -17.20 -14.31 -10.68
N ARG A 354 -16.59 -15.31 -10.01
CA ARG A 354 -15.14 -15.31 -9.74
C ARG A 354 -14.38 -15.60 -11.04
N TRP A 355 -13.25 -14.92 -11.27
CA TRP A 355 -12.41 -15.14 -12.44
C TRP A 355 -11.45 -16.33 -12.22
N PRO A 356 -11.40 -17.34 -13.12
CA PRO A 356 -10.56 -18.52 -12.90
C PRO A 356 -9.04 -18.25 -12.97
N ALA A 357 -8.61 -17.24 -13.74
CA ALA A 357 -7.19 -16.94 -13.92
C ALA A 357 -6.62 -15.98 -12.85
N GLU A 358 -7.48 -15.37 -12.02
CA GLU A 358 -7.07 -14.70 -10.80
C GLU A 358 -8.19 -14.80 -9.76
N GLU A 359 -8.02 -15.70 -8.79
CA GLU A 359 -9.06 -16.09 -7.82
C GLU A 359 -9.59 -14.94 -6.95
N ALA A 360 -8.79 -13.88 -6.75
CA ALA A 360 -9.21 -12.70 -6.01
C ALA A 360 -10.20 -11.82 -6.82
N GLN A 361 -10.20 -11.91 -8.15
CA GLN A 361 -11.00 -11.04 -9.01
C GLN A 361 -12.41 -11.60 -9.21
N TRP A 362 -13.41 -10.73 -9.05
CA TRP A 362 -14.82 -10.99 -9.35
C TRP A 362 -15.29 -10.03 -10.43
N ARG A 363 -16.17 -10.52 -11.32
CA ARG A 363 -16.64 -9.83 -12.52
C ARG A 363 -18.16 -9.89 -12.66
N GLY A 364 -18.77 -8.80 -13.10
CA GLY A 364 -20.18 -8.69 -13.45
C GLY A 364 -20.36 -7.80 -14.69
N ARG A 365 -21.58 -7.74 -15.22
CA ARG A 365 -21.97 -6.88 -16.35
C ARG A 365 -23.32 -6.20 -16.10
N PHE A 366 -23.54 -5.01 -16.65
CA PHE A 366 -24.82 -4.29 -16.57
C PHE A 366 -25.11 -3.41 -17.79
N ASP A 367 -26.39 -3.13 -18.01
CA ASP A 367 -26.84 -2.16 -19.01
C ASP A 367 -26.69 -0.72 -18.47
N ALA A 368 -25.62 -0.04 -18.89
CA ALA A 368 -25.37 1.36 -18.55
C ALA A 368 -26.40 2.32 -19.18
N GLY A 369 -27.19 1.87 -20.15
CA GLY A 369 -28.34 2.59 -20.70
C GLY A 369 -29.53 2.68 -19.73
N THR A 370 -29.45 2.01 -18.58
CA THR A 370 -30.37 2.20 -17.45
C THR A 370 -30.01 3.37 -16.54
N LEU A 371 -28.79 3.91 -16.66
CA LEU A 371 -28.29 5.07 -15.93
C LEU A 371 -28.46 6.37 -16.76
N THR A 372 -28.20 7.52 -16.15
CA THR A 372 -28.34 8.84 -16.79
C THR A 372 -27.07 9.65 -16.59
N ALA A 373 -26.51 10.25 -17.65
CA ALA A 373 -25.24 10.98 -17.58
C ALA A 373 -25.12 11.90 -16.33
N GLY A 374 -24.06 11.67 -15.56
CA GLY A 374 -23.85 12.20 -14.21
C GLY A 374 -23.37 11.13 -13.22
N LEU A 375 -23.30 11.53 -11.94
CA LEU A 375 -22.72 10.74 -10.86
C LEU A 375 -23.73 9.76 -10.24
N HIS A 376 -23.35 8.48 -10.17
CA HIS A 376 -24.13 7.38 -9.59
C HIS A 376 -23.35 6.67 -8.47
N THR A 377 -24.04 5.95 -7.59
CA THR A 377 -23.41 5.13 -6.54
C THR A 377 -23.40 3.65 -6.90
N LEU A 378 -22.21 3.05 -6.95
CA LEU A 378 -22.02 1.60 -7.11
C LEU A 378 -21.71 0.98 -5.75
N THR A 379 -22.61 0.14 -5.22
CA THR A 379 -22.30 -0.73 -4.07
C THR A 379 -21.77 -2.06 -4.59
N VAL A 380 -20.65 -2.55 -4.07
CA VAL A 380 -20.25 -3.97 -4.14
C VAL A 380 -20.30 -4.59 -2.75
N GLN A 381 -20.80 -5.82 -2.63
CA GLN A 381 -20.90 -6.58 -1.38
C GLN A 381 -20.30 -7.97 -1.54
N ALA A 382 -19.51 -8.39 -0.56
CA ALA A 382 -18.95 -9.73 -0.43
C ALA A 382 -19.43 -10.44 0.84
N VAL A 383 -19.45 -11.78 0.80
CA VAL A 383 -19.79 -12.66 1.93
C VAL A 383 -18.69 -13.72 2.09
N GLY A 384 -17.79 -13.49 3.05
CA GLY A 384 -16.73 -14.41 3.48
C GLY A 384 -16.84 -14.68 4.99
N SER A 385 -15.79 -14.39 5.76
CA SER A 385 -15.76 -14.34 7.23
C SER A 385 -16.96 -13.59 7.82
N ARG A 386 -17.35 -12.50 7.15
CA ARG A 386 -18.56 -11.72 7.38
C ARG A 386 -19.07 -11.11 6.08
N THR A 387 -20.21 -10.43 6.15
CA THR A 387 -20.72 -9.60 5.05
C THR A 387 -20.18 -8.18 5.18
N ARG A 388 -19.40 -7.71 4.20
CA ARG A 388 -19.05 -6.28 4.04
C ARG A 388 -19.56 -5.77 2.70
N ALA A 389 -19.95 -4.51 2.66
CA ALA A 389 -20.18 -3.77 1.41
C ALA A 389 -19.30 -2.50 1.38
N VAL A 390 -18.94 -2.08 0.18
CA VAL A 390 -18.21 -0.84 -0.13
C VAL A 390 -18.98 -0.12 -1.23
N ASP A 391 -19.10 1.20 -1.09
CA ASP A 391 -19.70 2.09 -2.09
C ASP A 391 -18.58 2.94 -2.74
N ILE A 392 -18.65 3.16 -4.05
CA ILE A 392 -17.87 4.19 -4.77
C ILE A 392 -18.81 5.11 -5.54
N GLN A 393 -18.31 6.27 -5.98
CA GLN A 393 -19.05 7.15 -6.90
C GLN A 393 -18.51 6.99 -8.32
N VAL A 394 -19.39 6.83 -9.30
CA VAL A 394 -19.00 6.65 -10.70
C VAL A 394 -19.65 7.73 -11.55
N ASP A 395 -18.86 8.41 -12.37
CA ASP A 395 -19.38 9.37 -13.35
C ASP A 395 -19.75 8.64 -14.66
N THR A 396 -20.92 8.97 -15.20
CA THR A 396 -21.48 8.35 -16.41
C THR A 396 -21.69 9.40 -17.48
N VAL A 397 -21.51 9.05 -18.75
CA VAL A 397 -21.53 10.02 -19.87
C VAL A 397 -22.34 9.51 -21.06
N ASP A 398 -23.06 10.43 -21.71
CA ASP A 398 -23.82 10.15 -22.94
C ASP A 398 -22.90 9.96 -24.14
N ALA A 399 -22.28 8.79 -24.20
CA ALA A 399 -21.35 8.34 -25.22
C ALA A 399 -21.69 6.93 -25.72
N ALA A 400 -21.26 6.60 -26.94
CA ALA A 400 -21.33 5.25 -27.48
C ALA A 400 -20.38 4.31 -26.73
N CYS A 401 -20.65 3.00 -26.77
CA CYS A 401 -19.75 2.01 -26.18
C CYS A 401 -18.49 1.81 -27.02
N ASP A 402 -17.32 1.99 -26.41
CA ASP A 402 -16.00 1.84 -27.03
C ASP A 402 -14.97 1.33 -26.00
N LEU A 403 -15.31 0.21 -25.33
CA LEU A 403 -14.53 -0.37 -24.23
C LEU A 403 -13.53 -1.46 -24.70
N GLY A 404 -13.14 -1.42 -25.98
CA GLY A 404 -12.38 -2.48 -26.64
C GLY A 404 -13.21 -3.73 -26.98
N PRO A 405 -12.56 -4.86 -27.32
CA PRO A 405 -13.25 -6.14 -27.52
C PRO A 405 -13.78 -6.69 -26.20
N GLU A 406 -14.93 -7.36 -26.23
CA GLU A 406 -15.50 -8.00 -25.04
C GLU A 406 -14.70 -9.24 -24.62
N ASP A 407 -14.39 -9.34 -23.32
CA ASP A 407 -13.98 -10.60 -22.71
C ASP A 407 -15.08 -11.66 -22.91
N PRO A 408 -14.74 -12.91 -23.29
CA PRO A 408 -15.72 -13.92 -23.70
C PRO A 408 -16.76 -14.19 -22.61
N PRO A 409 -18.04 -14.37 -22.99
CA PRO A 409 -19.14 -14.47 -22.02
C PRO A 409 -19.01 -15.74 -21.16
N PHE A 410 -19.06 -15.56 -19.85
CA PHE A 410 -19.01 -16.67 -18.90
C PHE A 410 -20.35 -17.42 -18.86
N GLY A 411 -20.30 -18.71 -19.15
CA GLY A 411 -21.43 -19.64 -19.05
C GLY A 411 -20.93 -21.09 -19.03
N PRO A 412 -21.76 -22.05 -18.59
CA PRO A 412 -21.36 -23.46 -18.44
C PRO A 412 -21.09 -24.18 -19.77
N ASP A 413 -21.38 -23.56 -20.90
CA ASP A 413 -21.28 -24.13 -22.25
C ASP A 413 -20.02 -23.66 -23.02
N ALA A 414 -19.11 -22.92 -22.37
CA ALA A 414 -17.93 -22.32 -23.02
C ALA A 414 -16.92 -23.35 -23.59
N ASP A 415 -16.94 -24.59 -23.10
CA ASP A 415 -16.03 -25.67 -23.51
C ASP A 415 -16.59 -26.56 -24.66
N ALA A 416 -17.72 -26.19 -25.28
CA ALA A 416 -18.49 -27.11 -26.14
C ALA A 416 -17.98 -27.27 -27.59
N ASP A 417 -17.50 -26.20 -28.23
CA ASP A 417 -17.36 -26.11 -29.70
C ASP A 417 -15.93 -25.84 -30.21
N ALA A 418 -14.89 -26.12 -29.40
CA ALA A 418 -13.49 -25.86 -29.77
C ALA A 418 -12.85 -26.95 -30.67
N ASP A 419 -13.28 -28.21 -30.55
CA ASP A 419 -12.66 -29.38 -31.20
C ASP A 419 -13.42 -29.85 -32.46
N ALA A 420 -13.64 -28.95 -33.43
CA ALA A 420 -14.40 -29.27 -34.65
C ALA A 420 -13.96 -28.50 -35.92
N ASP A 421 -12.69 -28.57 -36.32
CA ASP A 421 -12.25 -28.54 -37.74
C ASP A 421 -10.71 -28.71 -37.88
N ALA A 422 -10.20 -29.95 -37.82
CA ALA A 422 -8.75 -30.23 -37.95
C ALA A 422 -8.38 -31.57 -38.63
N ASP A 423 -9.28 -32.22 -39.38
CA ASP A 423 -9.01 -33.48 -40.09
C ASP A 423 -8.89 -33.29 -41.61
N ALA A 424 -7.66 -33.15 -42.12
CA ALA A 424 -7.35 -33.32 -43.55
C ALA A 424 -5.85 -33.65 -43.80
N ASP A 425 -5.61 -34.83 -44.39
CA ASP A 425 -4.46 -35.22 -45.21
C ASP A 425 -3.01 -35.11 -44.66
N ALA A 426 -2.50 -36.21 -44.09
CA ALA A 426 -1.18 -36.79 -44.47
C ALA A 426 -0.96 -38.23 -43.96
N ASP A 427 -0.87 -39.21 -44.86
CA ASP A 427 -0.36 -40.56 -44.55
C ASP A 427 1.19 -40.58 -44.43
N ALA A 428 1.74 -41.36 -43.48
CA ALA A 428 2.91 -42.26 -43.70
C ALA A 428 3.41 -43.01 -42.44
N ASP A 429 3.33 -44.35 -42.48
CA ASP A 429 4.21 -45.40 -41.90
C ASP A 429 5.32 -45.03 -40.87
N GLY A 430 5.36 -45.74 -39.71
CA GLY A 430 6.43 -45.57 -38.69
C GLY A 430 6.47 -46.63 -37.55
N ASP A 431 6.70 -47.89 -37.89
CA ASP A 431 6.61 -49.11 -37.06
C ASP A 431 7.53 -49.24 -35.79
N VAL A 432 7.12 -50.13 -34.87
CA VAL A 432 7.81 -50.71 -33.67
C VAL A 432 8.16 -49.83 -32.46
N GLY A 433 7.78 -50.26 -31.25
CA GLY A 433 8.27 -49.68 -29.99
C GLY A 433 7.67 -50.23 -28.67
N GLU A 434 7.66 -51.55 -28.45
CA GLU A 434 7.29 -52.12 -27.14
C GLU A 434 8.38 -51.89 -26.07
N ASP A 435 7.99 -51.48 -24.86
CA ASP A 435 8.52 -52.05 -23.60
C ASP A 435 7.62 -51.63 -22.41
N ALA A 436 7.60 -52.40 -21.32
CA ALA A 436 6.54 -52.31 -20.31
C ALA A 436 6.98 -52.50 -18.84
N ALA A 437 6.26 -51.78 -17.97
CA ALA A 437 5.97 -52.07 -16.55
C ALA A 437 7.11 -52.08 -15.50
N GLY A 438 6.72 -51.75 -14.26
CA GLY A 438 7.55 -51.81 -13.04
C GLY A 438 7.85 -50.42 -12.45
N ASP A 439 7.70 -50.19 -11.14
CA ASP A 439 7.03 -50.99 -10.10
C ASP A 439 6.57 -50.06 -8.94
N ALA A 440 5.86 -50.60 -7.93
CA ALA A 440 5.22 -49.80 -6.86
C ALA A 440 5.73 -50.12 -5.42
N ALA A 441 5.48 -49.18 -4.49
CA ALA A 441 5.60 -49.28 -3.02
C ALA A 441 7.02 -49.57 -2.45
N ASP A 442 7.47 -49.08 -1.28
CA ASP A 442 6.88 -48.92 0.06
C ASP A 442 7.65 -47.82 0.85
N ALA A 443 7.09 -47.13 1.86
CA ALA A 443 7.15 -47.40 3.32
C ALA A 443 8.59 -47.47 3.93
N ASP A 444 8.90 -47.01 5.16
CA ASP A 444 8.13 -47.08 6.43
C ASP A 444 8.70 -46.15 7.55
N ALA A 445 7.93 -45.98 8.64
CA ALA A 445 8.29 -45.68 10.06
C ALA A 445 9.08 -44.41 10.52
N GLY A 446 8.66 -43.91 11.71
CA GLY A 446 9.41 -43.01 12.62
C GLY A 446 10.26 -43.77 13.65
N PRO A 447 10.30 -43.45 14.99
CA PRO A 447 9.37 -42.62 15.79
C PRO A 447 10.00 -41.71 16.90
N GLU A 448 9.14 -41.00 17.69
CA GLU A 448 9.31 -40.46 19.08
C GLU A 448 10.50 -39.51 19.42
N GLY A 449 10.47 -38.53 20.34
CA GLY A 449 9.52 -38.01 21.37
C GLY A 449 10.29 -37.03 22.32
N VAL A 450 9.86 -36.51 23.50
CA VAL A 450 8.64 -36.54 24.35
C VAL A 450 8.67 -35.34 25.36
N ALA A 451 7.54 -34.65 25.63
CA ALA A 451 7.29 -33.70 26.77
C ALA A 451 8.09 -32.35 26.83
N ASP A 452 7.76 -31.33 27.64
CA ASP A 452 6.82 -31.20 28.79
C ASP A 452 6.26 -29.75 28.98
N GLY A 453 5.26 -29.55 29.87
CA GLY A 453 4.67 -28.24 30.26
C GLY A 453 5.17 -27.70 31.62
N PRO A 454 4.40 -26.90 32.43
CA PRO A 454 2.99 -26.44 32.26
C PRO A 454 2.64 -25.00 32.78
N ALA A 455 1.34 -24.66 32.75
CA ALA A 455 0.54 -23.81 33.70
C ALA A 455 1.00 -22.36 34.06
N GLU A 456 0.25 -21.31 33.71
CA GLU A 456 -1.03 -20.81 34.30
C GLU A 456 -0.94 -20.05 35.65
N ALA A 457 -1.48 -18.82 35.66
CA ALA A 457 -2.14 -18.21 36.82
C ALA A 457 -3.05 -17.03 36.37
N ALA A 458 -4.34 -17.09 36.68
CA ALA A 458 -5.29 -15.98 36.45
C ALA A 458 -5.82 -15.40 37.78
N ALA A 459 -6.33 -14.17 37.76
CA ALA A 459 -7.03 -13.56 38.90
C ALA A 459 -8.21 -12.68 38.42
N ASP A 460 -9.39 -12.94 38.98
CA ASP A 460 -10.67 -12.28 38.71
C ASP A 460 -11.03 -11.25 39.81
N GLY A 461 -11.96 -10.33 39.54
CA GLY A 461 -12.45 -9.35 40.52
C GLY A 461 -13.26 -8.18 39.94
N GLY A 462 -14.50 -8.42 39.49
CA GLY A 462 -15.43 -7.37 39.02
C GLY A 462 -16.37 -6.78 40.10
N VAL A 463 -17.57 -6.33 39.66
CA VAL A 463 -18.78 -5.90 40.41
C VAL A 463 -19.03 -4.37 40.56
N GLU A 464 -19.98 -3.86 39.74
CA GLU A 464 -21.16 -2.98 40.03
C GLU A 464 -21.04 -1.64 40.83
N THR A 465 -21.87 -0.59 40.69
CA THR A 465 -22.95 -0.14 39.74
C THR A 465 -23.27 1.38 39.95
N ALA A 466 -24.14 1.95 39.10
CA ALA A 466 -25.15 3.01 39.38
C ALA A 466 -24.86 4.52 39.11
N GLU A 467 -25.45 5.00 37.99
CA GLU A 467 -26.44 6.11 37.84
C GLU A 467 -26.13 7.59 38.22
N GLY A 468 -26.66 8.50 37.37
CA GLY A 468 -26.82 9.94 37.61
C GLY A 468 -25.88 10.88 36.83
N GLU A 469 -26.26 11.90 36.03
CA GLU A 469 -27.41 12.24 35.15
C GLU A 469 -27.40 13.79 34.96
N GLU A 470 -27.30 14.28 33.70
CA GLU A 470 -27.42 15.70 33.25
C GLU A 470 -26.43 16.75 33.87
N ASP A 471 -26.19 17.97 33.34
CA ASP A 471 -26.68 18.73 32.18
C ASP A 471 -25.57 19.71 31.65
N GLY A 472 -25.77 20.36 30.51
CA GLY A 472 -25.20 21.69 30.20
C GLY A 472 -24.16 21.76 29.08
N GLY A 473 -24.55 22.26 27.90
CA GLY A 473 -23.68 22.41 26.73
C GLY A 473 -22.85 23.70 26.65
N GLY A 474 -21.85 23.72 25.75
CA GLY A 474 -21.02 24.90 25.45
C GLY A 474 -20.34 24.82 24.08
N GLU A 475 -20.78 25.63 23.12
CA GLU A 475 -20.21 25.74 21.76
C GLU A 475 -18.84 26.44 21.78
N PHE A 476 -17.81 25.83 21.19
CA PHE A 476 -16.60 26.54 20.73
C PHE A 476 -15.97 25.87 19.50
N LYS A 477 -15.20 26.64 18.72
CA LYS A 477 -14.77 26.27 17.35
C LYS A 477 -13.26 26.07 17.23
N SER A 478 -12.89 25.15 16.33
CA SER A 478 -11.69 25.14 15.46
C SER A 478 -10.35 25.58 16.05
N GLY A 479 -9.42 24.63 16.16
CA GLY A 479 -7.99 24.87 16.21
C GLY A 479 -7.26 23.56 15.91
N ASP A 480 -6.42 23.56 14.88
CA ASP A 480 -5.67 22.38 14.46
C ASP A 480 -4.56 22.05 15.48
N GLY A 481 -4.35 20.76 15.75
CA GLY A 481 -3.28 20.29 16.64
C GLY A 481 -3.42 18.82 17.02
N CYS A 482 -2.37 18.04 16.77
CA CYS A 482 -2.26 16.66 17.25
C CYS A 482 -2.35 16.62 18.78
N GLY A 483 -3.12 15.67 19.31
CA GLY A 483 -3.52 15.68 20.72
C GLY A 483 -4.14 14.38 21.19
N CYS A 484 -3.34 13.32 21.29
CA CYS A 484 -3.77 12.04 21.86
C CYS A 484 -4.29 12.24 23.30
N ARG A 485 -5.49 11.70 23.57
CA ARG A 485 -6.13 11.82 24.89
C ARG A 485 -5.54 10.82 25.88
N ALA A 486 -4.63 11.28 26.74
CA ALA A 486 -4.21 10.51 27.91
C ALA A 486 -5.40 10.21 28.85
N ALA A 487 -5.51 8.97 29.32
CA ALA A 487 -6.55 8.55 30.26
C ALA A 487 -6.34 9.18 31.65
N GLY A 488 -7.38 9.82 32.20
CA GLY A 488 -7.30 10.64 33.41
C GLY A 488 -7.26 9.87 34.73
N GLY A 489 -6.13 9.24 35.07
CA GLY A 489 -5.90 8.68 36.40
C GLY A 489 -5.62 9.76 37.47
N SER A 490 -6.59 10.05 38.33
CA SER A 490 -6.43 11.08 39.38
C SER A 490 -5.87 10.51 40.69
N ALA A 491 -4.70 11.00 41.11
CA ALA A 491 -4.11 10.73 42.42
C ALA A 491 -3.71 12.05 43.11
N ALA A 492 -4.27 12.31 44.30
CA ALA A 492 -3.97 13.50 45.11
C ALA A 492 -3.45 13.08 46.50
N GLY A 493 -2.20 13.45 46.83
CA GLY A 493 -1.49 12.87 47.98
C GLY A 493 -0.34 13.73 48.55
N GLY A 494 -0.60 15.02 48.77
CA GLY A 494 0.35 16.10 49.15
C GLY A 494 1.59 15.79 50.01
N GLY A 495 2.67 16.52 49.72
CA GLY A 495 3.89 16.63 50.54
C GLY A 495 4.61 17.95 50.29
N ALA A 496 4.95 18.70 51.35
CA ALA A 496 5.57 20.02 51.24
C ALA A 496 6.97 20.05 51.86
N LEU A 497 7.93 20.68 51.18
CA LEU A 497 9.17 21.19 51.79
C LEU A 497 9.65 22.48 51.10
N PHE A 498 10.68 23.10 51.66
CA PHE A 498 10.98 24.53 51.53
C PHE A 498 12.49 24.76 51.25
N LEU A 499 12.90 26.03 51.09
CA LEU A 499 14.30 26.54 51.02
C LEU A 499 14.97 26.42 49.62
N LEU A 500 15.84 27.35 49.16
CA LEU A 500 16.24 28.70 49.62
C LEU A 500 16.95 29.47 48.47
N PHE A 501 16.61 30.76 48.25
CA PHE A 501 17.49 31.94 47.97
C PHE A 501 18.62 31.87 46.89
N ALA A 502 19.13 32.98 46.33
CA ALA A 502 19.01 34.41 46.65
C ALA A 502 19.00 35.30 45.39
N ALA A 503 18.57 36.56 45.52
CA ALA A 503 18.71 37.60 44.51
C ALA A 503 19.79 38.64 44.88
N ALA A 504 20.39 39.31 43.88
CA ALA A 504 21.35 40.40 44.07
C ALA A 504 20.96 41.64 43.24
N CYS A 505 20.53 42.72 43.91
CA CYS A 505 20.10 43.97 43.27
C CYS A 505 21.25 44.98 43.08
N GLY A 506 21.47 45.45 41.85
CA GLY A 506 22.45 46.51 41.52
C GLY A 506 21.81 47.78 40.94
N ARG A 507 21.31 48.69 41.80
CA ARG A 507 20.50 49.86 41.37
C ARG A 507 21.24 51.19 41.51
N ARG A 508 21.48 51.93 40.41
CA ARG A 508 21.77 53.39 40.43
C ARG A 508 20.97 54.16 39.36
N ARG A 509 20.79 55.47 39.59
CA ARG A 509 19.86 56.39 38.91
C ARG A 509 20.60 57.63 38.34
N ARG A 510 19.90 58.35 37.45
CA ARG A 510 20.14 59.71 36.89
C ARG A 510 20.94 59.72 35.57
N GLY A 511 20.52 60.39 34.49
CA GLY A 511 19.19 60.95 34.14
C GLY A 511 19.19 62.44 33.71
N ARG A 512 18.15 62.84 32.95
CA ARG A 512 17.96 64.13 32.22
C ARG A 512 18.96 64.31 31.05
N ARG A 513 18.57 64.96 29.94
CA ARG A 513 17.38 65.80 29.70
C ARG A 513 16.32 65.11 28.86
#